data_AF-A0A2V2RFB7-F1
#
_entry.id   AF-A0A2V2RFB7-F1
#
_cell.length_a   1.000
_cell.length_b   1.000
_cell.length_c   1.000
_cell.angle_alpha   90.00
_cell.angle_beta   90.00
_cell.angle_gamma   90.00
#
_symmetry.space_group_name_H-M   'P 1'
#
loop_
_entity.id
_entity.type
_entity.pdbx_description
1 polymer ?
#
loop_
_entity_poly.entity_id
_entity_poly.type
_entity_poly.pdbx_seq_one_letter_code
_entity_poly.pdbx_strand_id
1 'polypeptide(L)'
;MKQTFILFWSSVLLLIIATWSVTSGEIQTQGNRVVANSFPGADIGAKINAADQALGQRPGEIVVQGGGTIATQVVISSGHVLRVQAGTYAAKTAGVPILLKSGSSLIGSGWESIILESTAQGQFTV
;
A
#
# COMPACT_ATOMS: atom_id res chain seq x y z
N MET A 1 -3.97 70.59 14.16
CA MET A 1 -5.17 70.92 13.36
C MET A 1 -5.18 70.00 12.16
N LYS A 2 -5.93 68.89 12.23
CA LYS A 2 -7.18 68.64 11.48
C LYS A 2 -6.99 68.72 9.96
N GLN A 3 -6.94 67.57 9.27
CA GLN A 3 -8.00 67.18 8.33
C GLN A 3 -7.80 65.78 7.75
N THR A 4 -8.74 64.92 8.13
CA THR A 4 -9.04 63.60 7.59
C THR A 4 -9.85 63.78 6.30
N PHE A 5 -9.56 63.03 5.23
CA PHE A 5 -10.48 62.88 4.11
C PHE A 5 -10.60 61.41 3.70
N ILE A 6 -11.81 60.90 3.90
CA ILE A 6 -12.28 59.54 3.68
C ILE A 6 -12.69 59.43 2.20
N LEU A 7 -12.17 58.43 1.48
CA LEU A 7 -12.62 58.13 0.11
C LEU A 7 -13.35 56.78 0.08
N PHE A 8 -14.64 56.92 -0.23
CA PHE A 8 -15.67 55.99 -0.69
C PHE A 8 -15.24 54.54 -1.02
N TRP A 9 -15.80 53.60 -0.25
CA TRP A 9 -15.96 52.20 -0.62
C TRP A 9 -17.10 52.07 -1.65
N SER A 10 -16.84 51.47 -2.81
CA SER A 10 -17.91 51.02 -3.73
C SER A 10 -17.78 49.52 -3.92
N SER A 11 -18.68 48.79 -3.26
CA SER A 11 -18.81 47.34 -3.34
C SER A 11 -19.57 46.96 -4.61
N VAL A 12 -18.93 46.23 -5.51
CA VAL A 12 -19.64 45.38 -6.49
C VAL A 12 -18.97 44.02 -6.43
N LEU A 13 -19.58 43.10 -5.68
CA LEU A 13 -19.18 41.70 -5.65
C LEU A 13 -20.12 40.92 -6.58
N LEU A 14 -19.62 40.55 -7.76
CA LEU A 14 -20.32 39.70 -8.72
C LEU A 14 -20.18 38.24 -8.27
N LEU A 15 -21.28 37.60 -7.86
CA LEU A 15 -21.29 36.18 -7.48
C LEU A 15 -21.47 35.31 -8.74
N ILE A 16 -20.37 34.73 -9.24
CA ILE A 16 -20.42 33.68 -10.27
C ILE A 16 -20.54 32.34 -9.54
N ILE A 17 -21.71 31.70 -9.59
CA ILE A 17 -21.90 30.34 -9.09
C ILE A 17 -21.51 29.39 -10.21
N ALA A 18 -20.26 28.93 -10.22
CA ALA A 18 -19.87 27.79 -11.04
C ALA A 18 -20.44 26.51 -10.40
N THR A 19 -21.49 25.94 -10.99
CA THR A 19 -21.94 24.59 -10.64
C THR A 19 -20.97 23.58 -11.23
N TRP A 20 -20.05 23.08 -10.40
CA TRP A 20 -19.20 21.96 -10.77
C TRP A 20 -20.05 20.69 -10.77
N SER A 21 -20.36 20.17 -11.96
CA SER A 21 -20.85 18.81 -12.08
C SER A 21 -19.73 17.87 -11.66
N VAL A 22 -19.88 17.20 -10.51
CA VAL A 22 -18.99 16.09 -10.14
C VAL A 22 -19.36 14.92 -11.03
N THR A 23 -18.63 14.76 -12.13
CA THR A 23 -18.56 13.49 -12.82
C THR A 23 -18.04 12.47 -11.82
N SER A 24 -18.86 11.49 -11.46
CA SER A 24 -18.42 10.32 -10.69
C SER A 24 -17.53 9.46 -11.58
N GLY A 25 -16.29 9.92 -11.80
CA GLY A 25 -15.19 9.03 -12.10
C GLY A 25 -14.90 8.26 -10.82
N GLU A 26 -14.91 6.93 -10.89
CA GLU A 26 -14.40 6.10 -9.80
C GLU A 26 -13.02 6.64 -9.40
N ILE A 27 -12.92 7.17 -8.19
CA ILE A 27 -11.62 7.47 -7.61
C ILE A 27 -10.98 6.10 -7.37
N GLN A 28 -10.19 5.62 -8.33
CA GLN A 28 -9.11 4.70 -8.01
C GLN A 28 -8.28 5.43 -6.98
N THR A 29 -8.45 5.04 -5.72
CA THR A 29 -7.67 5.57 -4.62
C THR A 29 -6.25 5.20 -4.96
N GLN A 30 -5.48 6.14 -5.49
CA GLN A 30 -4.04 6.02 -5.64
C GLN A 30 -3.48 6.11 -4.21
N GLY A 31 -3.78 5.08 -3.42
CA GLY A 31 -3.31 4.91 -2.06
C GLY A 31 -1.79 4.79 -2.07
N ASN A 32 -1.18 4.99 -0.90
CA ASN A 32 0.26 4.83 -0.73
C ASN A 32 0.70 3.46 -1.26
N ARG A 33 1.25 3.41 -2.47
CA ARG A 33 1.66 2.18 -3.14
C ARG A 33 3.17 2.14 -3.27
N VAL A 34 3.78 1.05 -2.81
CA VAL A 34 5.24 0.84 -2.84
C VAL A 34 5.56 -0.50 -3.50
N VAL A 35 6.70 -0.58 -4.19
CA VAL A 35 7.16 -1.82 -4.84
C VAL A 35 8.23 -2.47 -3.96
N ALA A 36 7.95 -3.61 -3.34
CA ALA A 36 8.88 -4.29 -2.44
C ALA A 36 10.26 -4.54 -3.07
N ASN A 37 10.30 -4.87 -4.37
CA ASN A 37 11.55 -5.16 -5.08
C ASN A 37 12.59 -4.02 -5.05
N SER A 38 12.17 -2.76 -4.86
CA SER A 38 13.07 -1.60 -4.76
C SER A 38 13.64 -1.36 -3.36
N PHE A 39 13.19 -2.11 -2.35
CA PHE A 39 13.67 -2.00 -0.99
C PHE A 39 14.87 -2.94 -0.74
N PRO A 40 15.78 -2.57 0.18
CA PRO A 40 16.87 -3.45 0.58
C PRO A 40 16.34 -4.67 1.35
N GLY A 41 17.05 -5.80 1.24
CA GLY A 41 16.71 -7.03 1.94
C GLY A 41 17.41 -8.25 1.34
N ALA A 42 17.80 -9.20 2.18
CA ALA A 42 18.53 -10.41 1.77
C ALA A 42 17.66 -11.38 0.95
N ASP A 43 16.34 -11.40 1.22
CA ASP A 43 15.35 -12.23 0.53
C ASP A 43 14.07 -11.43 0.26
N ILE A 44 13.10 -12.01 -0.46
CA ILE A 44 11.90 -11.26 -0.83
C ILE A 44 11.04 -10.90 0.39
N GLY A 45 11.07 -11.72 1.44
CA GLY A 45 10.35 -11.45 2.68
C GLY A 45 10.90 -10.22 3.40
N ALA A 46 12.23 -10.10 3.49
CA ALA A 46 12.88 -8.92 4.06
C ALA A 46 12.54 -7.64 3.29
N LYS A 47 12.50 -7.71 1.95
CA LYS A 47 12.13 -6.58 1.09
C LYS A 47 10.68 -6.12 1.28
N ILE A 48 9.75 -7.08 1.42
CA ILE A 48 8.34 -6.78 1.73
C ILE A 48 8.23 -6.08 3.09
N ASN A 49 8.92 -6.57 4.12
CA ASN A 49 8.90 -5.95 5.45
C ASN A 49 9.48 -4.53 5.43
N ALA A 50 10.56 -4.29 4.68
CA ALA A 50 11.12 -2.95 4.53
C ALA A 50 10.14 -2.00 3.82
N ALA A 51 9.39 -2.50 2.84
CA ALA A 51 8.33 -1.73 2.17
C ALA A 51 7.15 -1.43 3.09
N ASP A 52 6.72 -2.41 3.91
CA ASP A 52 5.67 -2.23 4.93
C ASP A 52 6.08 -1.15 5.95
N GLN A 53 7.32 -1.21 6.43
CA GLN A 53 7.87 -0.20 7.34
C GLN A 53 7.90 1.20 6.74
N ALA A 54 8.18 1.32 5.44
CA ALA A 54 8.22 2.61 4.75
C ALA A 54 6.82 3.23 4.58
N LEU A 55 5.75 2.44 4.51
CA LEU A 55 4.37 2.92 4.56
C LEU A 55 4.00 3.45 5.96
N GLY A 56 4.65 2.92 7.00
CA GLY A 56 4.41 3.30 8.38
C GLY A 56 3.01 2.86 8.86
N GLN A 57 2.27 3.77 9.48
CA GLN A 57 0.92 3.49 10.00
C GLN A 57 -0.20 3.78 8.99
N ARG A 58 0.14 4.28 7.79
CA ARG A 58 -0.86 4.74 6.81
C ARG A 58 -1.26 3.55 5.94
N PRO A 59 -2.57 3.26 5.78
CA PRO A 59 -3.03 2.25 4.84
C PRO A 59 -2.38 2.41 3.46
N GLY A 60 -2.00 1.29 2.86
CA GLY A 60 -1.23 1.30 1.63
C GLY A 60 -1.11 -0.09 1.00
N GLU A 61 -0.64 -0.10 -0.24
CA GLU A 61 -0.43 -1.31 -1.01
C GLU A 61 1.07 -1.58 -1.20
N ILE A 62 1.49 -2.79 -0.88
CA ILE A 62 2.84 -3.28 -1.11
C ILE A 62 2.76 -4.24 -2.29
N VAL A 63 3.44 -3.93 -3.38
CA VAL A 63 3.48 -4.78 -4.57
C VAL A 63 4.80 -5.50 -4.67
N VAL A 64 4.74 -6.82 -4.83
CA VAL A 64 5.91 -7.67 -5.02
C VAL A 64 5.78 -8.44 -6.33
N GLN A 65 6.87 -8.59 -7.09
CA GLN A 65 6.88 -9.24 -8.40
C GLN A 65 8.14 -10.07 -8.65
N GLY A 66 8.07 -11.03 -9.57
CA GLY A 66 9.21 -11.82 -10.03
C GLY A 66 9.58 -13.02 -9.15
N GLY A 67 8.80 -13.30 -8.08
CA GLY A 67 9.04 -14.42 -7.19
C GLY A 67 10.26 -14.24 -6.27
N GLY A 68 10.76 -15.36 -5.76
CA GLY A 68 11.93 -15.41 -4.89
C GLY A 68 11.74 -16.32 -3.68
N THR A 69 12.74 -16.36 -2.81
CA THR A 69 12.63 -17.08 -1.54
C THR A 69 12.09 -16.16 -0.45
N ILE A 70 11.10 -16.63 0.32
CA ILE A 70 10.65 -16.04 1.59
C ILE A 70 11.34 -16.84 2.71
N ALA A 71 12.50 -16.36 3.15
CA ALA A 71 13.25 -16.93 4.28
C ALA A 71 13.05 -16.10 5.56
N THR A 72 12.68 -14.83 5.40
CA THR A 72 12.26 -13.95 6.49
C THR A 72 10.75 -13.97 6.58
N GLN A 73 10.19 -14.16 7.79
CA GLN A 73 8.73 -14.04 8.00
C GLN A 73 8.25 -12.66 7.55
N VAL A 74 7.24 -12.64 6.69
CA VAL A 74 6.55 -11.42 6.28
C VAL A 74 5.46 -11.09 7.29
N VAL A 75 5.41 -9.85 7.77
CA VAL A 75 4.34 -9.37 8.63
C VAL A 75 3.71 -8.14 7.99
N ILE A 76 2.45 -8.26 7.56
CA ILE A 76 1.73 -7.17 6.92
C ILE A 76 0.94 -6.39 7.96
N SER A 77 1.24 -5.10 8.07
CA SER A 77 0.62 -4.21 9.06
C SER A 77 -0.87 -3.98 8.79
N SER A 78 -1.61 -3.60 9.83
CA SER A 78 -3.07 -3.43 9.77
C SER A 78 -3.47 -2.41 8.69
N GLY A 79 -4.47 -2.74 7.88
CA GLY A 79 -4.93 -1.87 6.79
C GLY A 79 -3.99 -1.82 5.57
N HIS A 80 -2.91 -2.60 5.54
CA HIS A 80 -2.06 -2.75 4.37
C HIS A 80 -2.53 -3.89 3.47
N VAL A 81 -2.21 -3.80 2.18
CA VAL A 81 -2.48 -4.85 1.19
C VAL A 81 -1.15 -5.35 0.63
N LEU A 82 -0.86 -6.64 0.75
CA LEU A 82 0.21 -7.28 -0.01
C LEU A 82 -0.36 -7.78 -1.33
N ARG A 83 0.03 -7.14 -2.45
CA ARG A 83 -0.29 -7.59 -3.79
C ARG A 83 0.88 -8.37 -4.39
N VAL A 84 0.65 -9.66 -4.58
CA VAL A 84 1.59 -10.59 -5.21
C VAL A 84 1.32 -10.59 -6.71
N GLN A 85 2.32 -10.23 -7.52
CA GLN A 85 2.26 -10.28 -8.98
C GLN A 85 2.71 -11.66 -9.49
N ALA A 86 2.89 -11.81 -10.79
CA ALA A 86 3.42 -13.02 -11.38
C ALA A 86 4.80 -13.38 -10.79
N GLY A 87 4.98 -14.65 -10.46
CA GLY A 87 6.19 -15.21 -9.89
C GLY A 87 5.93 -16.38 -8.95
N THR A 88 6.98 -17.16 -8.68
CA THR A 88 6.96 -18.24 -7.69
C THR A 88 7.68 -17.79 -6.43
N TYR A 89 6.95 -17.79 -5.31
CA TYR A 89 7.40 -17.34 -4.00
C TYR A 89 7.58 -18.56 -3.10
N ALA A 90 8.82 -19.01 -2.93
CA ALA A 90 9.14 -20.22 -2.19
C ALA A 90 9.32 -19.91 -0.69
N ALA A 91 8.38 -20.35 0.14
CA ALA A 91 8.51 -20.27 1.58
C ALA A 91 9.60 -21.25 2.09
N LYS A 92 10.56 -20.73 2.86
CA LYS A 92 11.62 -21.51 3.53
C LYS A 92 11.72 -21.19 5.02
N THR A 93 10.62 -20.75 5.61
CA THR A 93 10.52 -20.44 7.04
C THR A 93 10.10 -21.68 7.84
N ALA A 94 10.65 -21.85 9.04
CA ALA A 94 10.19 -22.88 9.98
C ALA A 94 8.80 -22.56 10.57
N GLY A 95 8.44 -21.28 10.68
CA GLY A 95 7.13 -20.80 11.13
C GLY A 95 6.26 -20.24 9.99
N VAL A 96 5.16 -19.57 10.37
CA VAL A 96 4.22 -18.92 9.43
C VAL A 96 5.00 -17.98 8.48
N PRO A 97 4.98 -18.22 7.14
CA PRO A 97 5.76 -17.43 6.20
C PRO A 97 5.21 -16.01 6.01
N ILE A 98 3.88 -15.85 6.04
CA ILE A 98 3.19 -14.57 5.88
C ILE A 98 2.13 -14.43 6.95
N LEU A 99 2.28 -13.45 7.83
CA LEU A 99 1.36 -13.12 8.90
C LEU A 99 0.59 -11.83 8.54
N LEU A 100 -0.74 -11.93 8.48
CA LEU A 100 -1.63 -10.81 8.22
C LEU A 100 -2.20 -10.28 9.55
N LYS A 101 -1.97 -9.00 9.86
CA LYS A 101 -2.64 -8.33 10.99
C LYS A 101 -4.09 -7.94 10.64
N SER A 102 -4.81 -7.43 11.64
CA SER A 102 -6.21 -7.05 11.50
C SER A 102 -6.44 -6.09 10.33
N GLY A 103 -7.40 -6.43 9.46
CA GLY A 103 -7.78 -5.60 8.31
C GLY A 103 -6.71 -5.49 7.24
N SER A 104 -5.67 -6.33 7.26
CA SER A 104 -4.74 -6.47 6.13
C SER A 104 -5.18 -7.60 5.20
N SER A 105 -4.71 -7.53 3.96
CA SER A 105 -5.10 -8.46 2.89
C SER A 105 -3.91 -8.94 2.09
N LEU A 106 -3.97 -10.17 1.60
CA LEU A 106 -3.07 -10.71 0.60
C LEU A 106 -3.86 -10.97 -0.69
N ILE A 107 -3.40 -10.42 -1.81
CA ILE A 107 -4.09 -10.50 -3.09
C ILE A 107 -3.12 -11.01 -4.15
N GLY A 108 -3.45 -12.13 -4.79
CA GLY A 108 -2.79 -12.61 -6.01
C GLY A 108 -3.30 -11.85 -7.23
N SER A 109 -2.43 -11.52 -8.17
CA SER A 109 -2.78 -10.72 -9.37
C SER A 109 -3.16 -11.57 -10.58
N GLY A 110 -3.28 -12.89 -10.40
CA GLY A 110 -3.69 -13.85 -11.43
C GLY A 110 -3.19 -15.26 -11.14
N TRP A 111 -3.31 -16.15 -12.12
CA TRP A 111 -2.91 -17.55 -12.03
C TRP A 111 -1.41 -17.76 -11.79
N GLU A 112 -0.58 -16.81 -12.24
CA GLU A 112 0.88 -16.89 -12.13
C GLU A 112 1.44 -16.36 -10.80
N SER A 113 0.57 -16.00 -9.85
CA SER A 113 0.97 -15.56 -8.51
C SER A 113 1.04 -16.75 -7.55
N ILE A 114 2.15 -17.49 -7.59
CA ILE A 114 2.28 -18.79 -6.93
C ILE A 114 3.04 -18.64 -5.62
N ILE A 115 2.40 -18.94 -4.48
CA ILE A 115 3.09 -19.11 -3.20
C ILE A 115 3.22 -20.61 -2.95
N LEU A 116 4.46 -21.08 -2.78
CA LEU A 116 4.70 -22.47 -2.43
C LEU A 116 4.56 -22.66 -0.93
N GLU A 117 4.00 -23.81 -0.55
CA GLU A 117 4.03 -24.29 0.83
C GLU A 117 5.47 -24.40 1.34
N SER A 118 5.65 -24.18 2.65
CA SER A 118 6.97 -24.36 3.26
C SER A 118 7.36 -25.83 3.27
N THR A 119 8.64 -26.11 3.03
CA THR A 119 9.20 -27.47 3.13
C THR A 119 9.73 -27.79 4.54
N ALA A 120 9.55 -26.88 5.50
CA ALA A 120 9.98 -27.12 6.88
C ALA A 120 9.19 -28.26 7.54
N GLN A 121 9.90 -29.13 8.26
CA GLN A 121 9.31 -30.29 8.92
C GLN A 121 8.25 -29.86 9.95
N GLY A 122 7.10 -30.56 9.96
CA GLY A 122 6.04 -30.36 10.95
C GLY A 122 5.13 -29.15 10.71
N GLN A 123 5.21 -28.48 9.56
CA GLN A 123 4.30 -27.37 9.24
C GLN A 123 2.88 -27.81 8.86
N PHE A 124 2.74 -28.98 8.25
CA PHE A 124 1.45 -29.52 7.87
C PHE A 124 1.28 -30.88 8.53
N THR A 125 0.20 -31.04 9.28
CA THR A 125 -0.30 -32.36 9.67
C THR A 125 -1.38 -32.70 8.64
N VAL A 126 -1.13 -33.75 7.85
CA VAL A 126 -2.11 -34.30 6.90
C VAL A 126 -2.95 -35.35 7.61
#